data_AF-A0AAJ5RJ86-F1
#
_entry.id   AF-A0AAJ5RJ86-F1
#
_cell.length_a   1.000
_cell.length_b   1.000
_cell.length_c   1.000
_cell.angle_alpha   90.00
_cell.angle_beta   90.00
_cell.angle_gamma   90.00
#
_symmetry.space_group_name_H-M   'P 1'
#
loop_
_entity.id
_entity.type
_entity.pdbx_description
1 polymer ?
#
loop_
_entity_poly.entity_id
_entity_poly.type
_entity_poly.pdbx_seq_one_letter_code
_entity_poly.pdbx_strand_id
1 'polypeptide(L)'
;MIEIIQAAMASAIAMVAVLVGLVTWGIKQTKIDNRWLPLIDMVVGFIIGIAAFYAMPGQFETLLIAGLGGAIAGLVSAGGYDAIKSILGGTR
;
A
#
# COMPACT_ATOMS: atom_id res chain seq x y z
N MET A 1 -16.57 6.74 -16.58
CA MET A 1 -15.16 6.27 -16.73
C MET A 1 -14.31 6.61 -15.51
N ILE A 2 -14.31 7.86 -15.03
CA ILE A 2 -13.50 8.28 -13.87
C ILE A 2 -13.88 7.52 -12.59
N GLU A 3 -15.18 7.33 -12.30
CA GLU A 3 -15.63 6.58 -11.12
C GLU A 3 -15.22 5.10 -11.09
N ILE A 4 -15.20 4.43 -12.26
CA ILE A 4 -14.81 3.01 -12.35
C ILE A 4 -13.30 2.85 -12.10
N ILE A 5 -12.48 3.77 -12.65
CA ILE A 5 -11.04 3.79 -12.42
C ILE A 5 -10.75 4.09 -10.94
N GLN A 6 -11.49 5.03 -10.35
CA GLN A 6 -11.33 5.39 -8.94
C GLN A 6 -11.77 4.25 -8.00
N ALA A 7 -12.85 3.53 -8.33
CA ALA A 7 -13.29 2.33 -7.61
C ALA A 7 -12.28 1.18 -7.74
N ALA A 8 -11.69 0.98 -8.91
CA ALA A 8 -10.65 -0.03 -9.13
C ALA A 8 -9.40 0.27 -8.29
N MET A 9 -8.93 1.53 -8.29
CA MET A 9 -7.81 1.96 -7.44
C MET A 9 -8.14 1.83 -5.95
N ALA A 10 -9.33 2.23 -5.52
CA ALA A 10 -9.77 2.08 -4.14
C ALA A 10 -9.84 0.61 -3.71
N SER A 11 -10.34 -0.28 -4.59
CA SER A 11 -10.41 -1.72 -4.32
C SER A 11 -9.02 -2.35 -4.21
N ALA A 12 -8.08 -1.96 -5.08
CA ALA A 12 -6.70 -2.45 -5.02
C ALA A 12 -6.00 -1.99 -3.74
N ILE A 13 -6.15 -0.71 -3.37
CA ILE A 13 -5.62 -0.16 -2.13
C ILE A 13 -6.25 -0.84 -0.92
N ALA A 14 -7.57 -1.08 -0.92
CA ALA A 14 -8.27 -1.77 0.16
C ALA A 14 -7.75 -3.21 0.34
N MET A 15 -7.52 -3.93 -0.75
CA MET A 15 -6.96 -5.28 -0.71
C MET A 15 -5.53 -5.30 -0.15
N VAL A 16 -4.67 -4.38 -0.61
CA VAL A 16 -3.33 -4.22 -0.04
C VAL A 16 -3.40 -3.83 1.43
N ALA A 17 -4.33 -2.96 1.81
CA ALA A 17 -4.52 -2.53 3.20
C ALA A 17 -4.92 -3.67 4.13
N VAL A 18 -5.78 -4.58 3.67
CA VAL A 18 -6.14 -5.78 4.43
C VAL A 18 -4.92 -6.68 4.63
N LEU A 19 -4.14 -6.92 3.57
CA LEU A 19 -2.94 -7.75 3.64
C LEU A 19 -1.86 -7.14 4.55
N VAL A 20 -1.57 -5.85 4.38
CA VAL A 20 -0.62 -5.12 5.21
C VAL A 20 -1.10 -5.10 6.65
N GLY A 21 -2.37 -4.80 6.91
CA GLY A 21 -2.96 -4.80 8.25
C GLY A 21 -2.86 -6.14 8.98
N LEU A 22 -2.97 -7.27 8.26
CA LEU A 22 -2.73 -8.60 8.83
C LEU A 22 -1.26 -8.79 9.26
N VAL A 23 -0.31 -8.31 8.44
CA VAL A 23 1.11 -8.34 8.78
C VAL A 23 1.41 -7.41 9.96
N THR A 24 0.89 -6.18 9.95
CA THR A 24 1.03 -5.23 11.06
C THR A 24 0.43 -5.80 12.34
N TRP A 25 -0.71 -6.50 12.28
CA TRP A 25 -1.32 -7.15 13.43
C TRP A 25 -0.41 -8.24 14.01
N GLY A 26 0.19 -9.08 13.16
CA GLY A 26 1.18 -10.07 13.59
C GLY A 26 2.43 -9.44 14.20
N ILE A 27 2.92 -8.36 13.61
CA ILE A 27 4.09 -7.63 14.11
C ILE A 27 3.80 -6.95 15.44
N LYS A 28 2.59 -6.40 15.64
CA LYS A 28 2.18 -5.79 16.91
C LYS A 28 2.10 -6.79 18.07
N GLN A 29 2.07 -8.10 17.81
CA GLN A 29 2.22 -9.12 18.85
C GLN A 29 3.69 -9.30 19.30
N THR A 30 4.63 -8.68 18.59
CA THR A 30 6.07 -8.68 18.91
C THR A 30 6.48 -7.37 19.59
N LYS A 31 7.71 -7.31 20.12
CA LYS A 31 8.26 -6.12 20.80
C LYS A 31 8.82 -5.06 19.82
N ILE A 32 8.34 -5.02 18.58
CA ILE A 32 8.80 -4.02 17.60
C ILE A 32 8.18 -2.66 17.94
N ASP A 33 9.04 -1.64 17.97
CA ASP A 33 8.64 -0.26 18.25
C ASP A 33 7.73 0.28 17.13
N ASN A 34 6.61 0.90 17.52
CA ASN A 34 5.56 1.38 16.62
C ASN A 34 6.07 2.39 15.59
N ARG A 35 7.21 3.04 15.84
CA ARG A 35 7.88 3.93 14.88
C ARG A 35 8.28 3.23 13.58
N TRP A 36 8.53 1.93 13.61
CA TRP A 36 8.97 1.16 12.43
C TRP A 36 7.81 0.57 11.63
N LEU A 37 6.59 0.55 12.18
CA LEU A 37 5.43 -0.01 11.49
C LEU A 37 5.20 0.61 10.10
N PRO A 38 5.26 1.95 9.90
CA PRO A 38 5.05 2.52 8.57
C PRO A 38 6.11 2.07 7.56
N LEU A 39 7.36 1.87 8.01
CA LEU A 39 8.44 1.40 7.16
C LEU A 39 8.23 -0.07 6.79
N ILE A 40 7.78 -0.88 7.75
CA ILE A 40 7.50 -2.30 7.52
C ILE A 40 6.30 -2.45 6.59
N ASP A 41 5.23 -1.70 6.83
CA ASP A 41 4.02 -1.69 6.00
C ASP A 41 4.33 -1.28 4.55
N MET A 42 5.25 -0.33 4.35
CA MET A 42 5.76 0.06 3.03
C MET A 42 6.54 -1.07 2.35
N VAL A 43 7.43 -1.75 3.07
CA VAL A 43 8.22 -2.88 2.54
C VAL A 43 7.31 -4.07 2.21
N VAL A 44 6.35 -4.37 3.08
CA VAL A 44 5.35 -5.42 2.88
C VAL A 44 4.48 -5.08 1.67
N GLY A 45 4.01 -3.85 1.56
CA GLY A 45 3.28 -3.37 0.39
C GLY A 45 4.09 -3.50 -0.89
N PHE A 46 5.39 -3.17 -0.87
CA PHE A 46 6.29 -3.34 -2.02
C PHE A 46 6.40 -4.80 -2.46
N ILE A 47 6.58 -5.72 -1.52
CA ILE A 47 6.66 -7.16 -1.79
C ILE A 47 5.33 -7.68 -2.35
N ILE A 48 4.19 -7.23 -1.82
CA ILE A 48 2.86 -7.59 -2.34
C ILE A 48 2.70 -7.06 -3.77
N GLY A 49 3.15 -5.84 -4.05
CA GLY A 49 3.16 -5.27 -5.40
C GLY A 49 3.97 -6.10 -6.39
N ILE A 50 5.14 -6.59 -5.99
CA ILE A 50 5.95 -7.51 -6.80
C ILE A 50 5.24 -8.86 -6.98
N ALA A 51 4.65 -9.42 -5.93
CA ALA A 51 3.90 -10.67 -6.04
C ALA A 51 2.71 -10.54 -7.01
N ALA A 52 2.02 -9.38 -6.98
CA ALA A 52 0.94 -9.06 -7.90
C ALA A 52 1.42 -8.98 -9.36
N PHE A 53 2.63 -8.48 -9.62
CA PHE A 53 3.22 -8.47 -10.96
C PHE A 53 3.34 -9.88 -11.56
N TYR A 54 3.80 -10.85 -10.76
CA TYR A 54 3.94 -12.23 -11.21
C TYR A 54 2.61 -12.99 -11.28
N ALA A 55 1.68 -12.70 -10.37
CA ALA A 55 0.36 -13.35 -10.35
C ALA A 55 -0.57 -12.85 -11.46
N MET A 56 -0.39 -11.60 -11.91
CA MET A 56 -1.23 -10.95 -12.93
C MET A 56 -0.39 -10.43 -14.10
N PRO A 57 0.10 -11.33 -14.97
CA PRO A 57 0.93 -10.95 -16.11
C PRO A 57 0.16 -10.02 -17.07
N GLY A 58 0.80 -8.90 -17.45
CA GLY A 58 0.25 -7.91 -18.39
C GLY A 58 -0.60 -6.80 -17.76
N GLN A 59 -0.87 -6.83 -16.46
CA GLN A 59 -1.55 -5.73 -15.74
C GLN A 59 -0.61 -4.56 -15.39
N PHE A 60 0.69 -4.82 -15.35
CA PHE A 60 1.70 -3.85 -14.93
C PHE A 60 2.78 -3.72 -16.00
N GLU A 61 3.22 -2.49 -16.26
CA GLU A 61 4.19 -2.18 -17.31
C GLU A 61 5.60 -2.64 -16.93
N THR A 62 5.98 -2.49 -15.65
CA THR A 62 7.26 -2.98 -15.12
C THR A 62 7.11 -3.48 -13.68
N LEU A 63 8.02 -4.37 -13.28
CA LEU A 63 8.11 -4.87 -11.91
C LEU A 63 8.32 -3.74 -10.90
N LEU A 64 9.08 -2.71 -11.28
CA LEU A 64 9.33 -1.54 -10.44
C LEU A 64 8.05 -0.74 -10.20
N ILE A 65 7.22 -0.52 -11.23
CA ILE A 65 5.94 0.17 -11.10
C ILE A 65 4.98 -0.60 -10.20
N ALA A 66 4.92 -1.93 -10.36
CA ALA A 66 4.08 -2.77 -9.51
C ALA A 66 4.51 -2.73 -8.04
N GLY A 67 5.82 -2.84 -7.78
CA GLY A 67 6.39 -2.73 -6.43
C GLY A 67 6.12 -1.35 -5.81
N LEU A 68 6.40 -0.27 -6.52
CA LEU A 68 6.16 1.10 -6.04
C LEU A 68 4.67 1.37 -5.78
N GLY A 69 3.78 0.88 -6.64
CA GLY A 69 2.33 0.97 -6.44
C GLY A 69 1.89 0.26 -5.16
N GLY A 70 2.44 -0.94 -4.90
CA GLY A 70 2.23 -1.67 -3.67
C GLY A 70 2.79 -0.95 -2.43
N ALA A 71 3.98 -0.35 -2.53
CA ALA A 71 4.59 0.41 -1.44
C ALA A 71 3.77 1.64 -1.05
N ILE A 72 3.27 2.39 -2.05
CA ILE A 72 2.40 3.54 -1.85
C ILE A 72 1.08 3.10 -1.23
N ALA A 73 0.48 2.02 -1.72
CA ALA A 73 -0.74 1.46 -1.14
C ALA A 73 -0.52 1.00 0.32
N GLY A 74 0.64 0.39 0.63
CA GLY A 74 1.03 0.02 1.99
C GLY A 74 1.18 1.22 2.92
N LEU A 75 1.89 2.27 2.47
CA LEU A 75 2.00 3.55 3.18
C LEU A 75 0.61 4.17 3.43
N VAL A 76 -0.23 4.21 2.40
CA VAL A 76 -1.61 4.71 2.48
C VAL A 76 -2.42 3.94 3.51
N SER A 77 -2.29 2.61 3.53
CA SER A 77 -2.99 1.74 4.48
C SER A 77 -2.54 1.89 5.93
N ALA A 78 -1.27 2.24 6.15
CA ALA A 78 -0.71 2.51 7.48
C ALA A 78 -1.15 3.86 8.08
N GLY A 79 -2.09 4.57 7.43
CA GLY A 79 -2.51 5.93 7.81
C GLY A 79 -1.77 7.03 7.03
N GLY A 80 -0.91 6.66 6.07
CA GLY A 80 -0.25 7.61 5.18
C GLY A 80 -1.19 8.32 4.22
N TYR A 81 -2.46 7.89 4.08
CA TYR A 81 -3.43 8.60 3.25
C TYR A 81 -3.64 10.04 3.72
N ASP A 82 -3.73 10.27 5.04
CA ASP A 82 -3.84 11.62 5.60
C ASP A 82 -2.52 12.40 5.45
N ALA A 83 -1.37 11.74 5.53
CA ALA A 83 -0.06 12.36 5.30
C ALA A 83 0.14 12.77 3.84
N ILE A 84 -0.20 11.91 2.89
CA ILE A 84 -0.11 12.15 1.45
C ILE A 84 -1.15 13.19 1.03
N LYS A 85 -2.37 13.14 1.58
CA LYS A 85 -3.41 14.15 1.36
C LYS A 85 -3.02 15.50 1.97
N SER A 86 -2.35 15.53 3.12
CA SER A 86 -1.82 16.75 3.72
C SER A 86 -0.66 17.34 2.91
N ILE A 87 0.16 16.52 2.24
CA ILE A 87 1.30 16.96 1.42
C ILE A 87 0.85 17.39 0.02
N LEU A 88 -0.08 16.65 -0.61
CA LEU A 88 -0.58 16.94 -1.96
C LEU A 88 -1.73 17.95 -1.98
N GLY A 89 -2.52 18.02 -0.91
CA GLY A 89 -3.69 18.88 -0.76
C GLY A 89 -3.44 20.14 0.06
N GLY A 90 -2.18 20.55 0.20
CA GLY A 90 -1.70 21.70 0.98
C GLY A 90 -2.78 22.59 1.58
N THR A 91 -2.94 22.49 2.90
CA THR A 91 -3.71 23.41 3.76
C THR A 91 -5.19 23.58 3.42
N ARG A 92 -6.07 22.97 4.24
CA ARG A 92 -7.11 23.67 5.02
C ARG A 92 -7.78 22.71 6.00
#